data_AF-A0A800CB46-F1
#
_entry.id   AF-A0A800CB46-F1
#
_cell.length_a   1.000
_cell.length_b   1.000
_cell.length_c   1.000
_cell.angle_alpha   90.00
_cell.angle_beta   90.00
_cell.angle_gamma   90.00
#
_symmetry.space_group_name_H-M   'P 1'
#
loop_
_entity.id
_entity.type
_entity.pdbx_description
1 polymer ?
#
loop_
_entity_poly.entity_id
_entity_poly.type
_entity_poly.pdbx_seq_one_letter_code
_entity_poly.pdbx_strand_id
1 'polypeptide(L)'
;MRFDDEVLAWVSQALRVSHGDEKQHHEDAVRRIQVEYDRLQNRIDAMYVDKLDGRIETDFFDRKASEWREEQGKCLALIREHQDTNQTYLDEGIRLL
;
A
#
# COMPACT_ATOMS: atom_id res chain seq x y z
N MET A 1 27.70 -14.91 33.83
CA MET A 1 27.07 -13.60 33.56
C MET A 1 25.64 -13.88 33.17
N ARG A 2 24.67 -13.66 34.07
CA ARG A 2 23.26 -13.64 33.71
C ARG A 2 23.04 -12.30 33.01
N PHE A 3 22.70 -12.32 31.73
CA PHE A 3 22.09 -11.14 31.14
C PHE A 3 20.80 -10.88 31.93
N ASP A 4 20.68 -9.71 32.55
CA ASP A 4 19.54 -9.36 33.39
C ASP A 4 18.26 -9.51 32.58
N ASP A 5 17.35 -10.35 33.04
CA ASP A 5 16.02 -10.58 32.44
C ASP A 5 15.26 -9.25 32.23
N GLU A 6 15.62 -8.21 33.00
CA GLU A 6 15.12 -6.84 32.89
C GLU A 6 15.60 -6.11 31.62
N VAL A 7 16.86 -6.30 31.20
CA VAL A 7 17.40 -5.75 29.95
C VAL A 7 16.78 -6.46 28.75
N LEU A 8 16.57 -7.77 28.85
CA LEU A 8 15.94 -8.60 27.82
C LEU A 8 14.44 -8.24 27.64
N ALA A 9 13.73 -7.97 28.73
CA ALA A 9 12.36 -7.47 28.71
C ALA A 9 12.27 -6.07 28.12
N TRP A 10 13.20 -5.17 28.46
CA TRP A 10 13.24 -3.82 27.91
C TRP A 10 13.55 -3.80 26.41
N VAL A 11 14.52 -4.60 25.95
CA VAL A 11 14.84 -4.76 24.53
C VAL A 11 13.67 -5.37 23.77
N SER A 12 13.00 -6.39 24.33
CA SER A 12 11.79 -6.97 23.72
C SER A 12 10.64 -5.97 23.64
N GLN A 13 10.45 -5.15 24.68
CA GLN A 13 9.42 -4.11 24.70
C GLN A 13 9.73 -3.00 23.68
N ALA A 14 10.98 -2.56 23.59
CA ALA A 14 11.43 -1.55 22.62
C ALA A 14 11.31 -2.06 21.17
N LEU A 15 11.70 -3.31 20.91
CA LEU A 15 11.47 -3.97 19.62
C LEU A 15 9.99 -4.03 19.28
N ARG A 16 9.14 -4.42 20.23
CA ARG A 16 7.69 -4.55 20.01
C ARG A 16 7.00 -3.20 19.77
N VAL A 17 7.45 -2.12 20.42
CA VAL A 17 6.98 -0.76 20.19
C VAL A 17 7.47 -0.24 18.83
N SER A 18 8.74 -0.44 18.49
CA SER A 18 9.30 -0.07 17.18
C SER A 18 8.61 -0.82 16.03
N HIS A 19 8.34 -2.11 16.20
CA HIS A 19 7.60 -2.92 15.22
C HIS A 19 6.13 -2.49 15.08
N GLY A 20 5.50 -2.04 16.17
CA GLY A 20 4.14 -1.50 16.13
C GLY A 20 4.07 -0.22 15.28
N ASP A 21 5.01 0.71 15.50
CA ASP A 21 5.09 1.96 14.75
C ASP A 21 5.44 1.71 13.27
N GLU A 22 6.42 0.85 12.98
CA GLU A 22 6.83 0.55 11.61
C GLU A 22 5.70 -0.10 10.80
N LYS A 23 4.97 -1.06 11.41
CA LYS A 23 3.79 -1.66 10.80
C LYS A 23 2.70 -0.63 10.52
N GLN A 24 2.48 0.31 11.45
CA GLN A 24 1.44 1.31 11.30
C GLN A 24 1.78 2.36 10.23
N HIS A 25 3.04 2.81 10.16
CA HIS A 25 3.54 3.65 9.08
C HIS A 25 3.38 2.99 7.70
N HIS A 26 3.62 1.69 7.65
CA HIS A 26 3.47 0.89 6.44
C HIS A 26 2.02 0.77 5.98
N GLU A 27 1.11 0.42 6.90
CA GLU A 27 -0.33 0.34 6.63
C GLU A 27 -0.89 1.70 6.17
N ASP A 28 -0.41 2.81 6.74
CA ASP A 28 -0.79 4.15 6.32
C ASP A 28 -0.29 4.49 4.90
N ALA A 29 0.92 4.05 4.52
CA ALA A 29 1.45 4.22 3.17
C ALA A 29 0.60 3.46 2.14
N VAL A 30 0.30 2.18 2.41
CA VAL A 30 -0.59 1.36 1.56
C VAL A 30 -1.97 1.99 1.45
N ARG A 31 -2.54 2.48 2.56
CA ARG A 31 -3.85 3.14 2.56
C ARG A 31 -3.88 4.37 1.67
N ARG A 32 -2.83 5.20 1.68
CA ARG A 32 -2.74 6.39 0.80
C ARG A 32 -2.71 5.99 -0.68
N ILE A 33 -1.96 4.96 -1.02
CA ILE A 33 -1.88 4.47 -2.41
C ILE A 33 -3.23 3.88 -2.85
N GLN A 34 -3.93 3.17 -1.95
CA GLN A 34 -5.27 2.65 -2.22
C GLN A 34 -6.29 3.78 -2.47
N VAL A 35 -6.23 4.87 -1.70
CA VAL A 35 -7.11 6.04 -1.92
C VAL A 35 -6.92 6.64 -3.32
N GLU A 36 -5.68 6.73 -3.82
CA GLU A 36 -5.46 7.21 -5.19
C GLU A 36 -5.95 6.21 -6.25
N TYR A 37 -5.78 4.90 -6.03
CA TYR A 37 -6.35 3.86 -6.90
C TYR A 37 -7.88 3.98 -6.99
N ASP A 38 -8.55 4.12 -5.85
CA ASP A 38 -10.01 4.23 -5.77
C ASP A 38 -10.51 5.52 -6.42
N ARG A 39 -9.77 6.62 -6.25
CA ARG A 39 -10.05 7.89 -6.93
C ARG A 39 -9.99 7.74 -8.45
N LEU A 40 -9.00 7.05 -8.99
CA LEU A 40 -8.90 6.78 -10.43
C LEU A 40 -10.05 5.89 -10.90
N GLN A 41 -10.40 4.85 -10.13
CA GLN A 41 -11.54 3.98 -10.44
C GLN A 41 -12.84 4.77 -10.55
N ASN A 42 -13.12 5.61 -9.54
CA ASN A 42 -14.31 6.46 -9.53
C ASN A 42 -14.39 7.40 -10.74
N ARG A 43 -13.25 7.90 -11.24
CA ARG A 43 -13.22 8.74 -12.45
C ARG A 43 -13.52 7.93 -13.71
N ILE A 44 -13.02 6.71 -13.81
CA ILE A 44 -13.32 5.80 -14.92
C ILE A 44 -14.82 5.50 -14.94
N ASP A 45 -15.41 5.19 -13.79
CA ASP A 45 -16.82 4.83 -13.66
C ASP A 45 -17.73 6.02 -14.02
N ALA A 46 -17.41 7.21 -13.53
CA ALA A 46 -18.14 8.43 -13.89
C ALA A 46 -18.05 8.74 -15.39
N MET A 47 -16.86 8.63 -15.98
CA MET A 47 -16.69 8.84 -17.43
C MET A 47 -17.42 7.79 -18.25
N TYR A 48 -17.55 6.56 -17.77
CA TYR A 48 -18.31 5.53 -18.46
C TYR A 48 -19.80 5.93 -18.57
N VAL A 49 -20.38 6.47 -17.50
CA VAL A 49 -21.74 7.02 -17.52
C VAL A 49 -21.83 8.19 -18.50
N ASP A 50 -20.91 9.15 -18.45
CA ASP A 50 -20.90 10.29 -19.40
C ASP A 50 -20.79 9.82 -20.87
N LYS A 51 -20.05 8.74 -21.14
CA LYS A 51 -19.94 8.14 -22.47
C LYS A 51 -21.25 7.48 -22.90
N LEU A 52 -21.93 6.77 -21.99
CA LEU A 52 -23.25 6.19 -22.26
C LEU A 52 -24.31 7.27 -22.53
N ASP A 53 -24.20 8.42 -21.86
CA ASP A 53 -25.06 9.59 -22.07
C ASP A 53 -24.68 10.39 -23.34
N GLY A 54 -23.64 9.98 -24.07
CA GLY A 54 -23.17 10.65 -25.28
C GLY A 54 -22.52 12.02 -25.02
N ARG A 55 -22.11 12.30 -23.78
CA ARG A 55 -21.48 13.58 -23.39
C ARG A 55 -20.00 13.64 -23.77
N ILE A 56 -19.37 12.49 -23.96
CA ILE A 56 -17.99 12.36 -24.42
C ILE A 56 -17.88 11.32 -25.53
N GLU A 57 -16.92 11.54 -26.43
CA GLU A 57 -16.62 10.63 -27.53
C GLU A 57 -15.95 9.33 -27.04
N THR A 58 -16.17 8.23 -27.76
CA THR A 58 -15.60 6.91 -27.42
C THR A 58 -14.07 6.96 -27.40
N ASP A 59 -13.44 7.59 -28.40
CA ASP A 59 -11.98 7.73 -28.47
C ASP A 59 -11.39 8.50 -27.28
N PHE A 60 -12.14 9.48 -26.77
CA PHE A 60 -11.73 10.24 -25.59
C PHE A 60 -11.79 9.37 -24.33
N PHE A 61 -12.87 8.60 -24.17
CA PHE A 61 -13.00 7.64 -23.09
C PHE A 61 -11.88 6.59 -23.12
N ASP A 62 -11.64 5.95 -24.26
CA ASP A 62 -10.65 4.86 -24.38
C ASP A 62 -9.25 5.32 -24.02
N ARG A 63 -8.84 6.49 -24.51
CA ARG A 63 -7.53 7.08 -24.18
C ARG A 63 -7.39 7.36 -22.69
N LYS A 64 -8.39 7.99 -22.07
CA LYS A 64 -8.33 8.35 -20.64
C LYS A 64 -8.47 7.16 -19.70
N ALA A 65 -9.34 6.21 -20.04
CA ALA A 65 -9.46 4.97 -19.28
C ALA A 65 -8.16 4.16 -19.35
N SER A 66 -7.46 4.13 -20.48
CA SER A 66 -6.15 3.47 -20.61
C SER A 66 -5.09 4.14 -19.73
N GLU A 67 -4.97 5.47 -19.78
CA GLU A 67 -4.04 6.27 -18.96
C GLU A 67 -4.25 6.00 -17.46
N TRP A 68 -5.48 6.08 -16.98
CA TRP A 68 -5.77 5.84 -15.56
C TRP A 68 -5.63 4.38 -15.13
N ARG A 69 -5.89 3.42 -16.01
CA ARG A 69 -5.61 2.00 -15.73
C ARG A 69 -4.11 1.72 -15.62
N GLU A 70 -3.28 2.40 -16.41
CA GLU A 70 -1.83 2.32 -16.27
C GLU A 70 -1.37 2.88 -14.92
N GLU A 71 -1.91 4.03 -14.51
CA GLU A 71 -1.67 4.63 -13.19
C GLU A 71 -2.12 3.71 -12.05
N GLN A 72 -3.31 3.11 -12.16
CA GLN A 72 -3.79 2.07 -11.23
C GLN A 72 -2.82 0.88 -11.16
N GLY A 73 -2.26 0.45 -12.29
CA GLY A 73 -1.23 -0.59 -12.34
C GLY A 73 0.02 -0.22 -11.55
N LYS A 74 0.45 1.05 -11.63
CA LYS A 74 1.57 1.59 -10.82
C LYS A 74 1.24 1.60 -9.33
N CYS A 75 0.03 2.01 -8.95
CA CYS A 75 -0.43 1.94 -7.56
C CYS A 75 -0.39 0.51 -7.01
N LEU A 76 -0.88 -0.47 -7.79
CA LEU A 76 -0.84 -1.88 -7.38
C LEU A 76 0.58 -2.43 -7.27
N ALA A 77 1.49 -2.02 -8.14
CA ALA A 77 2.90 -2.41 -8.05
C ALA A 77 3.55 -1.86 -6.77
N LEU A 78 3.30 -0.59 -6.43
CA LEU A 78 3.79 0.03 -5.19
C LEU A 78 3.23 -0.66 -3.95
N ILE A 79 1.93 -1.01 -3.95
CA ILE A 79 1.32 -1.76 -2.83
C ILE A 79 2.00 -3.12 -2.65
N ARG A 80 2.31 -3.84 -3.74
CA ARG A 80 3.02 -5.12 -3.66
C ARG A 80 4.44 -4.98 -3.13
N GLU A 81 5.19 -4.00 -3.62
CA GLU A 81 6.55 -3.71 -3.13
C GLU A 81 6.54 -3.43 -1.62
N HIS A 82 5.57 -2.65 -1.16
CA HIS A 82 5.34 -2.43 0.26
C HIS A 82 5.05 -3.76 0.99
N GLN A 83 4.10 -4.57 0.53
CA GLN A 83 3.76 -5.85 1.17
C GLN A 83 4.93 -6.85 1.23
N ASP A 84 5.73 -6.97 0.17
CA ASP A 84 6.88 -7.89 0.09
C ASP A 84 8.03 -7.46 1.01
N THR A 85 8.24 -6.15 1.15
CA THR A 85 9.21 -5.58 2.09
C THR A 85 8.87 -5.98 3.53
N ASN A 86 7.58 -5.94 3.88
CA ASN A 86 7.10 -6.31 5.22
C ASN A 86 7.30 -7.81 5.52
N GLN A 87 7.07 -8.69 4.53
CA GLN A 87 7.35 -10.13 4.68
C GLN A 87 8.83 -10.43 4.89
N THR A 88 9.71 -9.72 4.17
CA THR A 88 11.16 -9.91 4.30
C THR A 88 11.68 -9.47 5.68
N TYR A 89 11.20 -8.33 6.21
CA TYR A 89 11.54 -7.89 7.57
C TYR A 89 11.03 -8.85 8.66
N LEU A 90 9.85 -9.44 8.48
CA LEU A 90 9.30 -10.46 9.39
C LEU A 90 10.16 -11.73 9.41
N ASP A 91 10.60 -12.20 8.24
CA ASP A 91 11.41 -13.42 8.11
C ASP A 91 12.84 -13.25 8.64
N GLU A 92 13.46 -12.09 8.43
CA GLU A 92 14.80 -11.79 8.98
C GLU A 92 14.78 -11.58 10.50
N GLY A 93 13.73 -10.94 11.03
CA GLY A 93 13.56 -10.74 12.48
C GLY A 93 13.38 -12.04 13.27
N ILE A 94 12.72 -13.05 12.69
CA ILE A 94 12.56 -14.38 13.30
C ILE A 94 13.86 -15.18 13.27
N ARG A 95 14.75 -14.93 12.30
CA ARG A 95 16.00 -15.69 12.12
C ARG A 95 17.14 -15.23 13.03
N LEU A 96 16.98 -14.07 13.66
CA LEU A 96 17.92 -13.46 14.61
C LEU A 96 17.58 -13.76 16.09
N LEU A 97 16.50 -14.52 16.35
CA LEU A 97 16.12 -15.08 17.66
C LEU A 97 16.54 -16.54 17.78
#